data_AF-A0A183E4F1-F1
#
_entry.id   AF-A0A183E4F1-F1
#
_cell.length_a   1.000
_cell.length_b   1.000
_cell.length_c   1.000
_cell.angle_alpha   90.00
_cell.angle_beta   90.00
_cell.angle_gamma   90.00
#
_symmetry.space_group_name_H-M   'P 1'
#
loop_
_entity.id
_entity.type
_entity.pdbx_description
1 polymer ?
#
loop_
_entity_poly.entity_id
_entity_poly.type
_entity_poly.pdbx_seq_one_letter_code
_entity_poly.pdbx_strand_id
1 'polypeptide(L)'
;LGLERLILHHLLLYSDPELLVFVLNTTPQDDAFFLSRLRSSKTKCPPKIITADCSIKDRLLTGFQESFILRLYREKKADGFVKAFSDNPGALSGMGLLQRLVNRLYVRRVRLLPRFDVDVKRILDSCSPHMIEISPDLPHSLRRVQSLLVDIIRTCVRELKQTTSSTDDATEDESVQPSAGLLPSQLEILLKGRQFSTTEKQQRLLADLKQLRELLYQAEELDPITLYNRLNEIKEDKNLLTNNSGWLFTQTSSKLFAEVAGLCKVKSDSAESAVLGE
;
A
#
# COMPACT_ATOMS: atom_id res chain seq x y z
N LEU A 1 -11.71 -15.34 2.51
CA LEU A 1 -12.00 -15.65 3.93
C LEU A 1 -11.99 -14.33 4.67
N GLY A 2 -13.14 -13.81 5.11
CA GLY A 2 -13.15 -12.58 5.91
C GLY A 2 -12.59 -12.88 7.30
N LEU A 3 -11.41 -12.34 7.62
CA LEU A 3 -10.72 -12.58 8.90
C LEU A 3 -11.62 -12.23 10.09
N GLU A 4 -12.33 -11.11 9.98
CA GLU A 4 -13.34 -10.63 10.93
C GLU A 4 -14.39 -11.70 11.28
N ARG A 5 -14.85 -12.49 10.30
CA ARG A 5 -15.84 -13.55 10.56
C ARG A 5 -15.26 -14.66 11.43
N LEU A 6 -14.00 -15.04 11.19
CA LEU A 6 -13.31 -16.06 11.99
C LEU A 6 -13.07 -15.58 13.42
N ILE A 7 -12.68 -14.31 13.58
CA ILE A 7 -12.50 -13.67 14.88
C ILE A 7 -13.85 -13.61 15.61
N LEU A 8 -14.91 -13.14 14.95
CA LEU A 8 -16.25 -13.08 15.53
C LEU A 8 -16.73 -14.44 16.03
N HIS A 9 -16.57 -15.51 15.24
CA HIS A 9 -16.91 -16.87 15.68
C HIS A 9 -16.09 -17.33 16.88
N HIS A 10 -14.79 -16.97 16.96
CA HIS A 10 -13.98 -17.26 18.14
C HIS A 10 -14.46 -16.50 19.37
N LEU A 11 -14.80 -15.21 19.22
CA LEU A 11 -15.34 -14.41 20.32
C LEU A 11 -16.65 -15.00 20.83
N LEU A 12 -17.55 -15.40 19.92
CA LEU A 12 -18.80 -16.07 20.30
C LEU A 12 -18.57 -17.37 21.06
N LEU A 13 -17.64 -18.21 20.58
CA LEU A 13 -17.32 -19.49 21.21
C LEU A 13 -16.80 -19.34 22.65
N TYR A 14 -16.00 -18.29 22.90
CA TYR A 14 -15.39 -18.04 24.20
C TYR A 14 -16.09 -16.96 25.03
N SER A 15 -17.29 -16.53 24.64
CA SER A 15 -18.13 -15.61 25.42
C SER A 15 -18.87 -16.35 26.53
N ASP A 16 -18.13 -16.90 27.48
CA ASP A 16 -18.63 -17.66 28.63
C ASP A 16 -18.17 -17.00 29.95
N PRO A 17 -19.02 -16.91 30.99
CA PRO A 17 -18.65 -16.32 32.28
C PRO A 17 -17.45 -17.00 32.97
N GLU A 18 -17.17 -18.27 32.68
CA GLU A 18 -16.04 -19.00 33.29
C GLU A 18 -14.69 -18.72 32.61
N LEU A 19 -14.71 -18.03 31.46
CA LEU A 19 -13.55 -17.78 30.63
C LEU A 19 -13.21 -16.28 30.60
N LEU A 20 -11.90 -15.99 30.60
CA LEU A 20 -11.39 -14.64 30.36
C LEU A 20 -10.54 -14.65 29.10
N VAL A 21 -10.96 -13.88 28.11
CA VAL A 21 -10.25 -13.71 26.83
C VAL A 21 -9.87 -12.25 26.68
N PHE A 22 -8.59 -12.01 26.40
CA PHE A 22 -8.08 -10.70 26.01
C PHE A 22 -7.97 -10.64 24.49
N VAL A 23 -8.50 -9.57 23.91
CA VAL A 23 -8.31 -9.23 22.51
C VAL A 23 -7.36 -8.03 22.48
N LEU A 24 -6.28 -8.15 21.72
CA LEU A 24 -5.23 -7.14 21.61
C LEU A 24 -5.18 -6.59 20.20
N ASN A 25 -4.57 -5.41 20.05
CA ASN A 25 -4.35 -4.74 18.77
C ASN A 25 -5.64 -4.52 17.95
N THR A 26 -6.73 -4.14 18.63
CA THR A 26 -7.97 -3.70 17.97
C THR A 26 -7.92 -2.20 17.70
N THR A 27 -8.56 -1.81 16.59
CA THR A 27 -8.85 -0.41 16.29
C THR A 27 -10.22 -0.01 16.86
N PRO A 28 -10.51 1.28 17.02
CA PRO A 28 -11.85 1.72 17.43
C PRO A 28 -12.97 1.28 16.47
N GLN A 29 -12.65 1.06 15.19
CA GLN A 29 -13.58 0.54 14.19
C GLN A 29 -13.85 -0.94 14.44
N ASP A 30 -12.82 -1.73 14.74
CA ASP A 30 -12.96 -3.15 15.11
C ASP A 30 -13.85 -3.30 16.34
N ASP A 31 -13.60 -2.51 17.38
CA ASP A 31 -14.36 -2.53 18.62
C ASP A 31 -15.85 -2.28 18.34
N ALA A 32 -16.17 -1.23 17.58
CA ALA A 32 -17.54 -0.91 17.19
C ALA A 32 -18.20 -2.04 16.37
N PHE A 33 -17.47 -2.60 15.41
CA PHE A 33 -17.95 -3.70 14.57
C PHE A 33 -18.24 -4.96 15.40
N PHE A 34 -17.27 -5.46 16.16
CA PHE A 34 -17.42 -6.69 16.94
C PHE A 34 -18.47 -6.53 18.05
N LEU A 35 -18.52 -5.38 18.73
CA LEU A 35 -19.54 -5.13 19.76
C LEU A 35 -20.95 -5.10 19.18
N SER A 36 -21.15 -4.44 18.03
CA SER A 36 -22.46 -4.40 17.39
C SER A 36 -22.95 -5.82 17.04
N ARG A 37 -22.06 -6.66 16.51
CA ARG A 37 -22.38 -8.04 16.14
C ARG A 37 -22.62 -8.93 17.36
N LEU A 38 -21.78 -8.86 18.39
CA LEU A 38 -21.93 -9.66 19.61
C LEU A 38 -23.22 -9.31 20.37
N ARG A 39 -23.59 -8.02 20.42
CA ARG A 39 -24.87 -7.58 20.99
C ARG A 39 -26.06 -8.13 20.21
N SER A 40 -25.99 -8.12 18.87
CA SER A 40 -27.06 -8.68 18.02
C SER A 40 -27.27 -10.19 18.22
N SER A 41 -26.20 -10.92 18.52
CA SER A 41 -26.24 -12.38 18.75
C SER A 41 -26.67 -12.80 20.16
N LYS A 42 -27.03 -11.86 21.06
CA LYS A 42 -27.46 -12.13 22.46
C LYS A 42 -26.50 -13.03 23.23
N THR A 43 -25.22 -12.67 23.27
CA THR A 43 -24.22 -13.39 24.08
C THR A 43 -24.52 -13.29 25.58
N LYS A 44 -24.27 -14.37 26.32
CA LYS A 44 -24.48 -14.43 27.79
C LYS A 44 -23.67 -13.38 28.55
N CYS A 45 -22.45 -13.11 28.09
CA CYS A 45 -21.55 -12.12 28.66
C CYS A 45 -21.09 -11.15 27.56
N PRO A 46 -21.54 -9.88 27.56
CA PRO A 46 -21.06 -8.91 26.59
C PRO A 46 -19.59 -8.56 26.90
N PRO A 47 -18.74 -8.46 25.88
CA PRO A 47 -17.35 -8.05 26.09
C PRO A 47 -17.28 -6.60 26.58
N LYS A 48 -16.24 -6.31 27.36
CA LYS A 48 -15.95 -4.98 27.88
C LYS A 48 -14.68 -4.45 27.23
N ILE A 49 -14.67 -3.17 26.86
CA ILE A 49 -13.47 -2.50 26.37
C ILE A 49 -12.74 -1.89 27.56
N ILE A 50 -11.42 -2.05 27.58
CA ILE A 50 -10.54 -1.32 28.49
C ILE A 50 -9.59 -0.51 27.61
N THR A 51 -9.71 0.81 27.62
CA THR A 51 -8.80 1.71 26.90
C THR A 51 -7.88 2.43 27.88
N ALA A 52 -6.60 2.49 27.54
CA ALA A 52 -5.70 3.54 28.00
C ALA A 52 -5.55 4.51 26.82
N ASP A 53 -5.89 5.78 27.01
CA ASP A 53 -5.71 6.79 25.97
C ASP A 53 -4.22 7.00 25.74
N CYS A 54 -3.66 6.31 24.74
CA CYS A 54 -2.29 6.48 24.30
C CYS A 54 -2.29 6.98 22.85
N SER A 55 -1.55 8.06 22.59
CA SER A 55 -1.40 8.65 21.26
C SER A 55 -0.89 7.62 20.25
N ILE A 56 -1.44 7.65 19.03
CA ILE A 56 -1.11 6.72 17.93
C ILE A 56 0.40 6.68 17.62
N LYS A 57 1.13 7.78 17.91
CA LYS A 57 2.59 7.86 17.72
C LYS A 57 3.37 6.92 18.65
N ASP A 58 2.84 6.59 19.83
CA ASP A 58 3.50 5.69 20.80
C ASP A 58 3.24 4.20 20.49
N ARG A 59 2.23 3.90 19.66
CA ARG A 59 1.96 2.55 19.14
C ARG A 59 2.94 2.13 18.04
N LEU A 60 3.76 3.06 17.53
CA LEU A 60 4.74 2.78 16.45
C LEU A 60 5.88 1.84 16.88
N LEU A 61 6.00 1.52 18.17
CA LEU A 61 6.76 0.36 18.65
C LEU A 61 5.94 -0.93 18.51
N THR A 62 5.46 -1.20 17.29
CA THR A 62 4.43 -2.18 16.86
C THR A 62 4.71 -3.66 17.15
N GLY A 63 5.63 -3.98 18.05
CA GLY A 63 5.79 -5.35 18.52
C GLY A 63 6.46 -5.51 19.87
N PHE A 64 6.72 -4.42 20.62
CA PHE A 64 7.27 -4.53 21.98
C PHE A 64 6.16 -4.78 23.00
N GLN A 65 5.06 -4.03 22.90
CA GLN A 65 3.98 -4.06 23.90
C GLN A 65 3.27 -5.41 23.95
N GLU A 66 2.87 -5.97 22.80
CA GLU A 66 2.18 -7.26 22.72
C GLU A 66 3.10 -8.39 23.18
N SER A 67 4.38 -8.35 22.79
CA SER A 67 5.35 -9.36 23.21
C SER A 67 5.59 -9.34 24.73
N PHE A 68 5.56 -8.16 25.33
CA PHE A 68 5.68 -7.98 26.77
C PHE A 68 4.42 -8.49 27.49
N ILE A 69 3.23 -8.13 27.01
CA ILE A 69 1.96 -8.64 27.54
C ILE A 69 1.93 -10.17 27.48
N LEU A 70 2.32 -10.76 26.35
CA LEU A 70 2.36 -12.21 26.19
C LEU A 70 3.39 -12.89 27.09
N ARG A 71 4.55 -12.26 27.31
CA ARG A 71 5.53 -12.76 28.28
C ARG A 71 4.96 -12.80 29.69
N LEU A 72 4.34 -11.71 30.15
CA LEU A 72 3.70 -11.66 31.48
C LEU A 72 2.54 -12.67 31.59
N TYR A 73 1.74 -12.80 30.53
CA TYR A 73 0.68 -13.81 30.46
C TYR A 73 1.25 -15.23 30.63
N ARG A 74 2.35 -15.56 29.94
CA ARG A 74 3.00 -16.87 30.04
C ARG A 74 3.64 -17.13 31.40
N GLU A 75 4.16 -16.11 32.08
CA GLU A 75 4.70 -16.23 33.44
C GLU A 75 3.62 -16.62 34.46
N LYS A 76 2.38 -16.15 34.27
CA LYS A 76 1.25 -16.43 35.19
C LYS A 76 0.35 -17.58 34.74
N LYS A 77 0.24 -17.83 33.43
CA LYS A 77 -0.64 -18.82 32.80
C LYS A 77 0.11 -19.59 31.72
N ALA A 78 0.91 -20.57 32.13
CA ALA A 78 1.72 -21.38 31.23
C ALA A 78 0.88 -22.23 30.27
N ASP A 79 -0.27 -22.73 30.74
CA ASP A 79 -1.25 -23.56 30.02
C ASP A 79 -2.25 -22.75 29.18
N GLY A 80 -2.20 -21.42 29.29
CA GLY A 80 -3.04 -20.50 28.53
C GLY A 80 -2.88 -20.65 27.00
N PHE A 81 -3.96 -20.43 26.25
CA PHE A 81 -3.92 -20.48 24.79
C PHE A 81 -3.70 -19.08 24.19
N VAL A 82 -2.98 -19.03 23.08
CA VAL A 82 -2.79 -17.81 22.28
C VAL A 82 -3.17 -18.13 20.84
N LYS A 83 -4.05 -17.31 20.26
CA LYS A 83 -4.40 -17.38 18.83
C LYS A 83 -4.06 -16.04 18.19
N ALA A 84 -3.39 -16.10 17.06
CA ALA A 84 -3.03 -14.93 16.27
C ALA A 84 -3.66 -15.05 14.88
N PHE A 85 -4.27 -13.96 14.43
CA PHE A 85 -4.95 -13.85 13.14
C PHE A 85 -4.27 -12.73 12.35
N SER A 86 -4.01 -12.97 11.07
CA SER A 86 -3.46 -11.96 10.16
C SER A 86 -3.91 -12.28 8.74
N ASP A 87 -4.25 -11.23 7.99
CA ASP A 87 -4.62 -11.25 6.58
C ASP A 87 -3.59 -10.55 5.69
N ASN A 88 -2.48 -10.07 6.27
CA ASN A 88 -1.39 -9.40 5.56
C ASN A 88 -0.13 -10.29 5.53
N PRO A 89 -0.06 -11.29 4.62
CA PRO A 89 1.14 -12.12 4.49
C PRO A 89 2.36 -11.32 4.02
N GLY A 90 2.14 -10.19 3.33
CA GLY A 90 3.19 -9.30 2.83
C GLY A 90 4.09 -8.74 3.94
N ALA A 91 3.53 -8.48 5.13
CA ALA A 91 4.30 -8.04 6.30
C ALA A 91 5.31 -9.08 6.81
N LEU A 92 5.18 -10.34 6.38
CA LEU A 92 6.08 -11.44 6.72
C LEU A 92 7.09 -11.76 5.61
N SER A 93 7.20 -10.89 4.61
CA SER A 93 8.14 -11.04 3.50
C SER A 93 9.56 -10.75 3.98
N GLY A 94 10.33 -11.81 4.19
CA GLY A 94 11.72 -11.71 4.62
C GLY A 94 12.20 -12.98 5.31
N MET A 95 13.49 -13.29 5.13
CA MET A 95 14.07 -14.50 5.68
C MET A 95 13.96 -14.53 7.22
N GLY A 96 13.32 -15.57 7.76
CA GLY A 96 13.21 -15.80 9.21
C GLY A 96 12.21 -14.91 9.96
N LEU A 97 11.47 -14.01 9.30
CA LEU A 97 10.49 -13.14 9.97
C LEU A 97 9.34 -13.94 10.60
N LEU A 98 8.76 -14.90 9.87
CA LEU A 98 7.71 -15.77 10.39
C LEU A 98 8.19 -16.54 11.63
N GLN A 99 9.40 -17.12 11.59
CA GLN A 99 9.95 -17.86 12.73
C GLN A 99 10.12 -16.96 13.97
N ARG A 100 10.66 -15.75 13.77
CA ARG A 100 10.81 -14.76 14.86
C ARG A 100 9.47 -14.36 15.45
N LEU A 101 8.45 -14.16 14.61
CA LEU A 101 7.10 -13.82 15.06
C LEU A 101 6.46 -14.97 15.84
N VAL A 102 6.53 -16.21 15.33
CA VAL A 102 6.01 -17.42 16.00
C VAL A 102 6.63 -17.58 17.39
N ASN A 103 7.95 -17.39 17.50
CA ASN A 103 8.67 -17.46 18.77
C ASN A 103 8.21 -16.33 19.73
N ARG A 104 8.05 -15.11 19.23
CA ARG A 104 7.61 -13.94 20.02
C ARG A 104 6.17 -14.08 20.53
N LEU A 105 5.30 -14.75 19.76
CA LEU A 105 3.90 -14.99 20.12
C LEU A 105 3.71 -16.25 20.99
N TYR A 106 4.77 -17.03 21.22
CA TYR A 106 4.70 -18.32 21.92
C TYR A 106 3.64 -19.28 21.34
N VAL A 107 3.51 -19.29 20.00
CA VAL A 107 2.60 -20.19 19.28
C VAL A 107 3.39 -21.36 18.68
N ARG A 108 2.78 -22.55 18.63
CA ARG A 108 3.46 -23.78 18.18
C ARG A 108 3.12 -24.18 16.75
N ARG A 109 1.99 -23.70 16.21
CA ARG A 109 1.47 -24.10 14.91
C ARG A 109 1.06 -22.86 14.13
N VAL A 110 1.47 -22.82 12.87
CA VAL A 110 1.03 -21.82 11.89
C VAL A 110 0.20 -22.55 10.85
N ARG A 111 -0.98 -22.00 10.54
CA ARG A 111 -1.82 -22.49 9.45
C ARG A 111 -1.98 -21.39 8.43
N LEU A 112 -1.56 -21.66 7.20
CA LEU A 112 -1.79 -20.77 6.06
C LEU A 112 -3.09 -21.20 5.37
N LEU A 113 -3.94 -20.24 5.05
CA LEU A 113 -5.24 -20.48 4.39
C LEU A 113 -5.37 -19.60 3.14
N PRO A 114 -4.58 -19.90 2.07
CA PRO A 114 -4.69 -19.18 0.81
C PRO A 114 -6.02 -19.51 0.11
N ARG A 115 -6.47 -18.62 -0.78
CA ARG A 115 -7.72 -18.85 -1.56
C ARG A 115 -7.61 -20.00 -2.56
N PHE A 116 -6.40 -20.37 -2.94
CA PHE A 116 -6.12 -21.49 -3.84
C PHE A 116 -5.97 -22.84 -3.11
N ASP A 117 -6.10 -22.88 -1.77
CA ASP A 117 -6.20 -24.13 -1.03
C ASP A 117 -7.37 -24.97 -1.56
N VAL A 118 -7.17 -26.29 -1.69
CA VAL A 118 -8.11 -27.19 -2.38
C VAL A 118 -9.52 -27.11 -1.77
N ASP A 119 -9.61 -27.09 -0.43
CA ASP A 119 -10.89 -27.05 0.26
C ASP A 119 -11.56 -25.68 0.11
N VAL A 120 -10.77 -24.61 0.22
CA VAL A 120 -11.26 -23.23 0.08
C VAL A 120 -11.75 -22.97 -1.34
N LYS A 121 -10.95 -23.35 -2.34
CA LYS A 121 -11.27 -23.20 -3.75
C LYS A 121 -12.57 -23.91 -4.11
N ARG A 122 -12.73 -25.18 -3.71
CA ARG A 122 -13.95 -25.95 -3.96
C ARG A 122 -15.22 -25.24 -3.46
N ILE A 123 -15.15 -24.63 -2.26
CA ILE A 123 -16.29 -23.90 -1.69
C ILE A 123 -16.53 -22.60 -2.47
N LEU A 124 -15.48 -21.84 -2.78
CA LEU A 124 -15.62 -20.58 -3.52
C LEU A 124 -16.13 -20.76 -4.95
N ASP A 125 -15.64 -21.80 -5.64
CA ASP A 125 -16.02 -22.11 -7.03
C ASP A 125 -17.52 -22.51 -7.13
N SER A 126 -18.08 -23.11 -6.07
CA SER A 126 -19.52 -23.45 -6.02
C SER A 126 -20.45 -22.23 -6.04
N CYS A 127 -19.93 -21.06 -5.69
CA CYS A 127 -20.67 -19.79 -5.63
C CYS A 127 -19.92 -18.68 -6.38
N SER A 128 -19.36 -18.98 -7.56
CA SER A 128 -18.66 -17.98 -8.36
C SER A 128 -19.63 -16.88 -8.83
N PRO A 129 -19.39 -15.60 -8.51
CA PRO A 129 -20.23 -14.52 -9.02
C PRO A 129 -20.10 -14.40 -10.54
N HIS A 130 -21.16 -13.93 -11.21
CA HIS A 130 -21.07 -13.58 -12.63
C HIS A 130 -20.16 -12.36 -12.79
N MET A 131 -19.01 -12.56 -13.46
CA MET A 131 -18.01 -11.52 -13.71
C MET A 131 -18.11 -11.06 -15.16
N ILE A 132 -18.25 -9.76 -15.36
CA ILE A 132 -18.14 -9.11 -16.67
C ILE A 132 -16.86 -8.28 -16.63
N GLU A 133 -15.87 -8.66 -17.42
CA GLU A 133 -14.64 -7.88 -17.58
C GLU A 133 -14.84 -6.85 -18.68
N ILE A 134 -14.58 -5.59 -18.36
CA ILE A 134 -14.61 -4.48 -19.31
C ILE A 134 -13.19 -3.94 -19.37
N SER A 135 -12.56 -4.04 -20.54
CA SER A 135 -11.18 -3.61 -20.77
C SER A 135 -11.18 -2.42 -21.73
N PRO A 136 -11.46 -1.18 -21.26
CA PRO A 136 -11.42 -0.02 -22.11
C PRO A 136 -9.96 0.32 -22.47
N ASP A 137 -9.72 0.65 -23.73
CA ASP A 137 -8.41 1.12 -24.17
C ASP A 137 -8.16 2.56 -23.70
N LEU A 138 -7.00 2.79 -23.08
CA LEU A 138 -6.58 4.14 -22.74
C LEU A 138 -6.25 4.91 -24.04
N PRO A 139 -6.84 6.10 -24.26
CA PRO A 139 -6.56 6.94 -25.41
C PRO A 139 -5.06 7.20 -25.59
N HIS A 140 -4.60 7.25 -26.84
CA HIS A 140 -3.17 7.35 -27.17
C HIS A 140 -2.47 8.52 -26.45
N SER A 141 -3.10 9.68 -26.38
CA SER A 141 -2.55 10.87 -25.73
C SER A 141 -2.40 10.70 -24.22
N LEU A 142 -3.39 10.11 -23.53
CA LEU A 142 -3.28 9.78 -22.10
C LEU A 142 -2.25 8.68 -21.83
N ARG A 143 -2.18 7.67 -22.70
CA ARG A 143 -1.13 6.64 -22.65
C ARG A 143 0.26 7.26 -22.80
N ARG A 144 0.40 8.30 -23.63
CA ARG A 144 1.64 9.03 -23.81
C ARG A 144 2.04 9.79 -22.53
N VAL A 145 1.09 10.46 -21.87
CA VAL A 145 1.30 11.12 -20.57
C VAL A 145 1.79 10.12 -19.51
N GLN A 146 1.09 8.99 -19.35
CA GLN A 146 1.49 7.95 -18.39
C GLN A 146 2.90 7.41 -18.71
N SER A 147 3.20 7.13 -19.98
CA SER A 147 4.51 6.64 -20.39
C SER A 147 5.64 7.62 -20.03
N LEU A 148 5.43 8.92 -20.29
CA LEU A 148 6.41 9.96 -19.97
C LEU A 148 6.64 10.09 -18.46
N LEU A 149 5.57 10.04 -17.65
CA LEU A 149 5.68 10.03 -16.18
C LEU A 149 6.46 8.82 -15.67
N VAL A 150 6.12 7.62 -16.15
CA VAL A 150 6.82 6.40 -15.77
C VAL A 150 8.30 6.46 -16.19
N ASP A 151 8.63 6.98 -17.36
CA ASP A 151 10.03 7.14 -17.80
C ASP A 151 10.83 8.11 -16.92
N ILE A 152 10.19 9.19 -16.44
CA ILE A 152 10.80 10.09 -15.45
C ILE A 152 11.05 9.33 -14.14
N ILE A 153 10.05 8.61 -13.62
CA ILE A 153 10.17 7.82 -12.38
C ILE A 153 11.31 6.79 -12.50
N ARG A 154 11.36 6.02 -13.60
CA ARG A 154 12.43 5.05 -13.86
C ARG A 154 13.81 5.71 -13.87
N THR A 155 13.90 6.92 -14.40
CA THR A 155 15.16 7.69 -14.42
C THR A 155 15.59 8.09 -13.00
N CYS A 156 14.66 8.60 -12.19
CA CYS A 156 14.94 8.91 -10.79
C CYS A 156 15.31 7.66 -9.97
N VAL A 157 14.68 6.50 -10.20
CA VAL A 157 15.04 5.22 -9.54
C VAL A 157 16.46 4.80 -9.91
N ARG A 158 16.84 4.86 -11.19
CA ARG A 158 18.20 4.55 -11.64
C ARG A 158 19.22 5.48 -11.01
N GLU A 159 18.92 6.77 -10.94
CA GLU A 159 19.81 7.75 -10.30
C GLU A 159 19.94 7.50 -8.79
N LEU A 160 18.85 7.15 -8.10
CA LEU A 160 18.89 6.76 -6.69
C LEU A 160 19.80 5.55 -6.48
N LYS A 161 19.70 4.52 -7.35
CA LYS A 161 20.60 3.36 -7.33
C LYS A 161 22.06 3.78 -7.50
N GLN A 162 22.37 4.63 -8.48
CA GLN A 162 23.72 5.13 -8.71
C GLN A 162 24.29 5.91 -7.51
N THR A 163 23.46 6.67 -6.78
CA THR A 163 23.92 7.40 -5.58
C THR A 163 24.16 6.51 -4.36
N THR A 164 23.81 5.23 -4.43
CA THR A 164 23.87 4.28 -3.30
C THR A 164 24.82 3.13 -3.55
N SER A 165 25.11 2.81 -4.83
CA SER A 165 26.03 1.75 -5.23
C SER A 165 27.40 2.29 -5.68
N SER A 166 28.42 2.17 -4.84
CA SER A 166 29.83 2.08 -5.27
C SER A 166 30.26 0.63 -5.54
N THR A 167 29.35 -0.33 -5.47
CA THR A 167 29.65 -1.76 -5.56
C THR A 167 28.49 -2.46 -6.24
N ASP A 168 28.81 -3.15 -7.34
CA ASP A 168 27.95 -4.10 -8.02
C ASP A 168 27.34 -5.05 -7.00
N ASP A 169 26.02 -5.05 -6.85
CA ASP A 169 25.36 -6.21 -6.26
C ASP A 169 24.08 -6.54 -7.03
N ALA A 170 23.95 -7.83 -7.31
CA ALA A 170 23.14 -8.49 -8.33
C ALA A 170 21.63 -8.44 -8.05
N THR A 171 21.10 -7.25 -7.77
CA THR A 171 19.67 -6.98 -7.72
C THR A 171 19.18 -6.73 -9.14
N GLU A 172 18.24 -7.56 -9.60
CA GLU A 172 17.49 -7.34 -10.83
C GLU A 172 17.10 -5.86 -10.92
N ASP A 173 17.25 -5.27 -12.09
CA ASP A 173 17.00 -3.84 -12.27
C ASP A 173 15.50 -3.56 -12.09
N GLU A 174 15.10 -3.24 -10.85
CA GLU A 174 13.72 -2.90 -10.48
C GLU A 174 13.19 -1.73 -11.33
N SER A 175 14.06 -0.93 -11.98
CA SER A 175 13.64 0.14 -12.88
C SER A 175 13.05 -0.37 -14.20
N VAL A 176 13.33 -1.62 -14.60
CA VAL A 176 12.84 -2.22 -15.85
C VAL A 176 11.48 -2.90 -15.66
N GLN A 177 11.12 -3.25 -14.41
CA GLN A 177 9.84 -3.88 -14.09
C GLN A 177 8.65 -2.94 -14.43
N PRO A 178 7.52 -3.46 -14.92
CA PRO A 178 6.31 -2.66 -15.15
C PRO A 178 5.84 -1.92 -13.89
N SER A 179 6.09 -2.51 -12.71
CA SER A 179 5.75 -1.95 -11.40
C SER A 179 6.66 -0.78 -10.95
N ALA A 180 7.79 -0.53 -11.62
CA ALA A 180 8.77 0.50 -11.23
C ALA A 180 8.15 1.90 -11.12
N GLY A 181 7.19 2.19 -12.00
CA GLY A 181 6.45 3.45 -12.02
C GLY A 181 5.39 3.56 -10.92
N LEU A 182 4.88 2.43 -10.42
CA LEU A 182 3.69 2.39 -9.56
C LEU A 182 4.05 2.22 -8.08
N LEU A 183 5.05 1.40 -7.78
CA LEU A 183 5.42 1.05 -6.41
C LEU A 183 6.81 1.60 -6.07
N PRO A 184 7.04 2.00 -4.80
CA PRO A 184 8.38 2.29 -4.32
C PRO A 184 9.30 1.06 -4.48
N SER A 185 10.51 1.29 -4.97
CA SER A 185 11.56 0.26 -5.02
C SER A 185 11.97 -0.20 -3.62
N GLN A 186 12.58 -1.39 -3.52
CA GLN A 186 13.08 -1.89 -2.23
C GLN A 186 14.14 -0.94 -1.63
N LEU A 187 14.90 -0.31 -2.52
CA LEU A 187 15.90 0.71 -2.17
C LEU A 187 15.25 1.93 -1.50
N GLU A 188 14.17 2.45 -2.05
CA GLU A 188 13.41 3.56 -1.45
C GLU A 188 12.91 3.22 -0.05
N ILE A 189 12.40 2.00 0.15
CA ILE A 189 11.91 1.51 1.44
C ILE A 189 13.06 1.46 2.47
N LEU A 190 14.21 0.91 2.08
CA LEU A 190 15.39 0.81 2.95
C LEU A 190 15.93 2.18 3.35
N LEU A 191 16.03 3.12 2.41
CA LEU A 191 16.53 4.47 2.70
C LEU A 191 15.56 5.29 3.54
N LYS A 192 14.24 5.12 3.36
CA LYS A 192 13.25 5.72 4.27
C LYS A 192 13.40 5.20 5.70
N GLY A 193 13.86 3.97 5.92
CA GLY A 193 14.19 3.45 7.24
C GLY A 193 15.49 4.04 7.83
N ARG A 194 16.33 4.67 7.00
CA ARG A 194 17.64 5.23 7.37
C ARG A 194 17.76 6.73 7.08
N GLN A 195 16.66 7.48 7.28
CA GLN A 195 16.56 8.91 6.93
C GLN A 195 17.71 9.79 7.44
N PHE A 196 18.29 9.46 8.60
CA PHE A 196 19.40 10.23 9.20
C PHE A 196 20.77 9.95 8.56
N SER A 197 20.88 8.96 7.67
CA SER A 197 22.14 8.54 7.03
C SER A 197 22.15 8.79 5.52
N THR A 198 21.08 9.38 4.97
CA THR A 198 20.94 9.63 3.52
C THR A 198 21.56 10.97 3.11
N THR A 199 22.16 11.05 1.94
CA THR A 199 22.68 12.31 1.37
C THR A 199 21.54 13.26 0.96
N GLU A 200 21.80 14.56 0.84
CA GLU A 200 20.80 15.52 0.34
C GLU A 200 20.25 15.12 -1.03
N LYS A 201 21.10 14.63 -1.93
CA LYS A 201 20.69 14.16 -3.26
C LYS A 201 19.71 13.00 -3.16
N GLN A 202 19.99 12.02 -2.29
CA GLN A 202 19.08 10.90 -2.03
C GLN A 202 17.75 11.39 -1.44
N GLN A 203 17.77 12.35 -0.52
CA GLN A 203 16.54 12.91 0.06
C GLN A 203 15.68 13.61 -0.99
N ARG A 204 16.28 14.39 -1.89
CA ARG A 204 15.57 15.04 -3.01
C ARG A 204 14.96 14.00 -3.96
N LEU A 205 15.71 12.98 -4.35
CA LEU A 205 15.21 11.89 -5.19
C LEU A 205 14.05 11.14 -4.52
N LEU A 206 14.13 10.84 -3.22
CA LEU A 206 13.04 10.18 -2.48
C LEU A 206 11.78 11.05 -2.39
N ALA A 207 11.93 12.37 -2.26
CA ALA A 207 10.82 13.32 -2.26
C ALA A 207 10.16 13.38 -3.65
N ASP A 208 10.95 13.53 -4.72
CA ASP A 208 10.45 13.56 -6.09
C ASP A 208 9.79 12.24 -6.49
N LEU A 209 10.38 11.10 -6.16
CA LEU A 209 9.80 9.78 -6.44
C LEU A 209 8.45 9.57 -5.74
N LYS A 210 8.23 10.19 -4.58
CA LYS A 210 6.92 10.22 -3.93
C LYS A 210 5.95 11.10 -4.71
N GLN A 211 6.35 12.33 -5.03
CA GLN A 211 5.51 13.30 -5.74
C GLN A 211 5.13 12.84 -7.16
N LEU A 212 6.08 12.28 -7.90
CA LEU A 212 5.87 11.78 -9.27
C LEU A 212 4.90 10.60 -9.32
N ARG A 213 4.95 9.70 -8.33
CA ARG A 213 3.98 8.58 -8.23
C ARG A 213 2.59 9.07 -7.84
N GLU A 214 2.51 10.06 -6.97
CA GLU A 214 1.24 10.74 -6.68
C GLU A 214 0.67 11.43 -7.91
N LEU A 215 1.52 12.10 -8.70
CA LEU A 215 1.13 12.71 -9.97
C LEU A 215 0.70 11.66 -11.02
N LEU A 216 1.34 10.49 -11.07
CA LEU A 216 0.94 9.38 -11.93
C LEU A 216 -0.45 8.85 -11.57
N TYR A 217 -0.73 8.68 -10.27
CA TYR A 217 -2.07 8.31 -9.79
C TYR A 217 -3.11 9.39 -10.14
N GLN A 218 -2.77 10.65 -9.92
CA GLN A 218 -3.63 11.78 -10.27
C GLN A 218 -3.89 11.89 -11.78
N ALA A 219 -2.93 11.53 -12.63
CA ALA A 219 -3.11 11.57 -14.08
C ALA A 219 -4.14 10.54 -14.59
N GLU A 220 -4.44 9.51 -13.81
CA GLU A 220 -5.48 8.53 -14.12
C GLU A 220 -6.86 8.96 -13.59
N GLU A 221 -6.90 9.63 -12.44
CA GLU A 221 -8.15 10.02 -11.76
C GLU A 221 -8.67 11.41 -12.17
N LEU A 222 -7.80 12.33 -12.59
CA LEU A 222 -8.16 13.72 -12.86
C LEU A 222 -8.50 13.97 -14.33
N ASP A 223 -9.37 14.94 -14.58
CA ASP A 223 -9.59 15.46 -15.91
C ASP A 223 -8.34 16.20 -16.43
N PRO A 224 -8.16 16.31 -17.76
CA PRO A 224 -6.95 16.90 -18.35
C PRO A 224 -6.68 18.35 -17.92
N ILE A 225 -7.72 19.14 -17.63
CA ILE A 225 -7.56 20.55 -17.23
C ILE A 225 -7.04 20.62 -15.80
N THR A 226 -7.59 19.81 -14.90
CA THR A 226 -7.10 19.74 -13.51
C THR A 226 -5.67 19.21 -13.47
N LEU A 227 -5.34 18.18 -14.27
CA LEU A 227 -3.96 17.68 -14.40
C LEU A 227 -3.01 18.77 -14.92
N TYR A 228 -3.43 19.52 -15.94
CA TYR A 228 -2.65 20.64 -16.49
C TYR A 228 -2.37 21.72 -15.44
N ASN A 229 -3.38 22.11 -14.66
CA ASN A 229 -3.22 23.09 -13.59
C ASN A 229 -2.25 22.58 -12.51
N ARG A 230 -2.35 21.30 -12.12
CA ARG A 230 -1.40 20.71 -11.17
C ARG A 230 0.03 20.68 -11.68
N LEU A 231 0.23 20.35 -12.95
CA LEU A 231 1.55 20.43 -13.56
C LEU A 231 2.09 21.87 -13.55
N ASN A 232 1.26 22.86 -13.87
CA ASN A 232 1.68 24.25 -13.83
C ASN A 232 2.04 24.72 -12.42
N GLU A 233 1.28 24.33 -11.39
CA GLU A 233 1.63 24.60 -10.00
C GLU A 233 3.03 24.05 -9.65
N ILE A 234 3.32 22.81 -10.06
CA ILE A 234 4.65 22.19 -9.86
C ILE A 234 5.74 22.98 -10.58
N LYS A 235 5.46 23.45 -11.80
CA LYS A 235 6.40 24.21 -12.63
C LYS A 235 6.68 25.60 -12.08
N GLU A 236 5.71 26.23 -11.43
CA GLU A 236 5.81 27.58 -10.86
C GLU A 236 6.30 27.61 -9.40
N ASP A 237 6.31 26.46 -8.72
CA ASP A 237 6.80 26.35 -7.34
C ASP A 237 8.32 26.58 -7.26
N LYS A 238 8.70 27.74 -6.69
CA LYS A 238 10.08 28.16 -6.47
C LYS A 238 10.88 27.20 -5.58
N ASN A 239 10.23 26.55 -4.62
CA ASN A 239 10.91 25.60 -3.74
C ASN A 239 11.21 24.29 -4.49
N LEU A 240 10.28 23.82 -5.32
CA LEU A 240 10.51 22.65 -6.16
C LEU A 240 11.55 22.92 -7.24
N LEU A 241 11.53 24.11 -7.86
CA LEU A 241 12.54 24.51 -8.85
C LEU A 241 13.97 24.49 -8.29
N THR A 242 14.16 24.84 -7.02
CA THR A 242 15.48 24.87 -6.38
C THR A 242 15.90 23.52 -5.80
N ASN A 243 14.94 22.74 -5.29
CA ASN A 243 15.25 21.54 -4.49
C ASN A 243 14.89 20.20 -5.16
N ASN A 244 14.44 20.18 -6.42
CA ASN A 244 14.23 18.91 -7.14
C ASN A 244 15.55 18.21 -7.50
N SER A 245 15.47 16.94 -7.85
CA SER A 245 16.57 16.06 -8.27
C SER A 245 17.10 16.33 -9.68
N GLY A 246 16.51 17.28 -10.41
CA GLY A 246 16.83 17.62 -11.80
C GLY A 246 15.78 17.15 -12.80
N TRP A 247 14.82 16.32 -12.38
CA TRP A 247 13.84 15.69 -13.29
C TRP A 247 13.02 16.72 -14.08
N LEU A 248 12.69 17.85 -13.45
CA LEU A 248 11.85 18.90 -14.04
C LEU A 248 12.51 19.53 -15.27
N PHE A 249 13.85 19.56 -15.32
CA PHE A 249 14.64 20.15 -16.39
C PHE A 249 14.97 19.18 -17.53
N THR A 250 14.46 17.95 -17.48
CA THR A 250 14.71 16.95 -18.52
C THR A 250 13.86 17.20 -19.77
N GLN A 251 14.33 16.67 -20.91
CA GLN A 251 13.54 16.69 -22.15
C GLN A 251 12.24 15.88 -22.02
N THR A 252 12.25 14.79 -21.24
CA THR A 252 11.07 13.96 -20.98
C THR A 252 10.01 14.72 -20.19
N SER A 253 10.43 15.47 -19.16
CA SER A 253 9.58 16.42 -18.45
C SER A 253 8.99 17.45 -19.42
N SER A 254 9.81 18.12 -20.23
CA SER A 254 9.30 19.10 -21.21
C SER A 254 8.26 18.52 -22.17
N LYS A 255 8.44 17.27 -22.62
CA LYS A 255 7.46 16.54 -23.44
C LYS A 255 6.17 16.24 -22.68
N LEU A 256 6.26 15.88 -21.40
CA LEU A 256 5.09 15.64 -20.54
C LEU A 256 4.20 16.90 -20.44
N PHE A 257 4.81 18.05 -20.14
CA PHE A 257 4.10 19.32 -20.07
C PHE A 257 3.44 19.68 -21.40
N ALA A 258 4.13 19.47 -22.52
CA ALA A 258 3.59 19.75 -23.85
C ALA A 258 2.41 18.84 -24.21
N GLU A 259 2.50 17.54 -23.87
CA GLU A 259 1.44 16.56 -24.15
C GLU A 259 0.17 16.89 -23.37
N VAL A 260 0.29 17.19 -22.07
CA VAL A 260 -0.87 17.58 -21.24
C VAL A 260 -1.47 18.91 -21.70
N ALA A 261 -0.64 19.89 -22.07
CA ALA A 261 -1.14 21.14 -22.66
C ALA A 261 -1.89 20.90 -23.99
N GLY A 262 -1.47 19.87 -24.75
CA GLY A 262 -2.15 19.43 -25.97
C GLY A 262 -3.54 18.85 -25.71
N LEU A 263 -3.73 18.13 -24.61
CA LEU A 263 -5.03 17.59 -24.19
C LEU A 263 -6.07 18.69 -23.90
N CYS A 264 -5.62 19.85 -23.43
CA CYS A 264 -6.51 20.98 -23.08
C CYS A 264 -6.93 21.82 -24.29
N LYS A 265 -6.33 21.61 -25.47
CA LYS A 265 -6.68 22.37 -26.68
C LYS A 265 -7.88 21.74 -27.36
N VAL A 266 -8.92 22.54 -27.58
CA VAL A 266 -10.00 22.16 -28.48
C VAL A 266 -9.39 22.06 -29.88
N LYS A 267 -9.47 20.88 -30.50
CA LYS A 267 -9.20 20.76 -31.93
C LYS A 267 -10.25 21.61 -32.64
N SER A 268 -9.83 22.68 -33.30
CA SER A 268 -10.69 23.30 -34.30
C SER A 268 -10.87 22.25 -35.38
N ASP A 269 -12.09 21.73 -35.54
CA ASP A 269 -12.41 20.91 -36.71
C ASP A 269 -12.02 21.73 -37.93
N SER A 270 -10.94 21.31 -38.59
CA SER A 270 -10.68 21.77 -39.95
C SER A 270 -11.82 21.18 -40.75
N ALA A 271 -12.64 22.07 -41.32
CA ALA A 271 -13.74 21.73 -42.19
C ALA A 271 -13.24 20.77 -43.27
N GLU A 272 -13.46 19.47 -43.08
CA GLU A 272 -13.44 18.50 -44.17
C GLU A 272 -14.67 18.83 -45.02
N SER A 273 -14.42 19.61 -46.06
CA SER A 273 -15.29 19.66 -47.22
C SER A 273 -15.42 18.24 -47.74
N ALA A 274 -16.52 17.57 -47.39
CA ALA A 274 -17.03 16.46 -48.15
C ALA A 274 -17.46 17.00 -49.52
N VAL A 275 -16.48 17.18 -50.41
CA VAL A 275 -16.72 17.27 -51.85
C VAL A 275 -17.12 15.86 -52.27
N LEU A 276 -18.43 15.62 -52.27
CA LEU A 276 -19.06 14.58 -53.06
C LEU A 276 -18.77 14.91 -54.54
N GLY A 277 -17.69 14.32 -55.07
CA GLY A 277 -17.38 14.27 -56.49
C GLY A 277 -17.84 12.93 -57.06
N GLU A 278 -18.85 13.03 -57.92
CA GLU A 278 -19.34 12.13 -58.99
C GLU A 278 -18.90 10.66 -59.05
#